data_AF-A0A0S2SF95-F1
#
_entry.id   AF-A0A0S2SF95-F1
#
_cell.length_a   1.000
_cell.length_b   1.000
_cell.length_c   1.000
_cell.angle_alpha   90.00
_cell.angle_beta   90.00
_cell.angle_gamma   90.00
#
_symmetry.space_group_name_H-M   'P 1'
#
loop_
_entity.id
_entity.type
_entity.pdbx_description
1 polymer ?
#
loop_
_entity_poly.entity_id
_entity_poly.type
_entity_poly.pdbx_seq_one_letter_code
_entity_poly.pdbx_strand_id
1 'polypeptide(L)' 'MNALRRERIPVSIYLVNGIKLQGQIESFDQFVILLKNTVSQMVYKHAISTVVPARAVNHHQHAAQGGQSDEQQGESEA' A
#
# COMPACT_ATOMS: atom_id res chain seq x y z
N MET A 1 -0.69 -0.81 -2.54
CA MET A 1 -1.83 -1.18 -3.42
C MET A 1 -2.74 -2.25 -2.84
N ASN A 2 -2.21 -3.33 -2.23
CA ASN A 2 -3.06 -4.38 -1.66
C ASN A 2 -4.01 -3.93 -0.53
N ALA A 3 -3.55 -3.08 0.40
CA ALA A 3 -4.42 -2.55 1.46
C ALA A 3 -5.61 -1.75 0.88
N LEU A 4 -5.32 -0.84 -0.07
CA LEU A 4 -6.34 -0.07 -0.79
C LEU A 4 -7.41 -0.95 -1.45
N ARG A 5 -6.97 -2.02 -2.15
CA ARG A 5 -7.85 -3.00 -2.80
C ARG A 5 -8.69 -3.78 -1.79
N ARG A 6 -8.05 -4.37 -0.79
CA ARG A 6 -8.71 -5.25 0.19
C ARG A 6 -9.75 -4.49 1.02
N GLU A 7 -9.43 -3.27 1.42
CA GLU A 7 -10.30 -2.41 2.22
C GLU A 7 -11.24 -1.54 1.39
N ARG A 8 -11.22 -1.69 0.06
CA ARG A 8 -12.05 -0.93 -0.89
C ARG A 8 -12.01 0.58 -0.65
N ILE A 9 -10.81 1.09 -0.37
CA ILE A 9 -10.59 2.51 -0.09
C ILE A 9 -10.76 3.29 -1.39
N PRO A 10 -11.64 4.31 -1.45
CA PRO A 10 -11.71 5.21 -2.59
C PRO A 10 -10.37 5.92 -2.80
N VAL A 11 -9.93 6.01 -4.05
CA VAL A 11 -8.68 6.65 -4.46
C VAL A 11 -8.92 7.71 -5.53
N SER A 12 -8.08 8.73 -5.53
CA SER A 12 -7.85 9.61 -6.68
C SER A 12 -6.52 9.24 -7.32
N ILE A 13 -6.55 8.89 -8.61
CA ILE A 13 -5.36 8.64 -9.42
C ILE A 13 -5.15 9.86 -10.31
N TYR A 14 -4.01 10.53 -10.16
CA TYR A 14 -3.62 11.62 -11.03
C TYR A 14 -2.70 11.09 -12.11
N LEU A 15 -3.02 11.42 -13.36
CA LEU A 15 -2.20 11.07 -14.51
C LEU A 15 -1.12 12.12 -14.75
N VAL A 16 -0.07 11.76 -15.48
CA VAL A 16 1.04 12.66 -15.83
C VAL A 16 0.60 13.86 -16.67
N ASN A 17 -0.52 13.74 -17.39
CA ASN A 17 -1.13 14.83 -18.16
C ASN A 17 -2.10 15.71 -17.34
N GLY A 18 -2.20 15.47 -16.02
CA GLY A 18 -3.05 16.24 -15.11
C GLY A 18 -4.49 15.75 -14.97
N ILE A 19 -4.92 14.75 -15.76
CA ILE A 19 -6.27 14.17 -15.62
C ILE A 19 -6.39 13.45 -14.27
N LYS A 20 -7.52 13.63 -13.59
CA LYS A 20 -7.87 12.96 -12.33
C LYS A 20 -8.90 11.86 -12.59
N LEU A 21 -8.57 10.63 -12.24
CA LEU A 21 -9.48 9.49 -12.19
C LEU A 21 -9.87 9.20 -10.74
N GLN A 22 -11.11 8.79 -10.51
CA GLN A 22 -11.61 8.44 -9.18
C GLN A 22 -12.32 7.09 -9.21
N GLY A 23 -12.13 6.30 -8.16
CA GLY A 23 -12.73 4.99 -8.04
C GLY A 23 -12.10 4.17 -6.91
N GLN A 24 -12.28 2.86 -6.95
CA GLN A 24 -11.63 1.90 -6.06
C GLN A 24 -10.72 0.99 -6.87
N ILE A 25 -9.60 0.56 -6.28
CA ILE A 25 -8.72 -0.42 -6.92
C ILE A 25 -9.40 -1.79 -6.85
N GLU A 26 -9.78 -2.33 -8.02
CA GLU A 26 -10.38 -3.65 -8.15
C GLU A 26 -9.29 -4.73 -8.21
N SER A 27 -8.28 -4.54 -9.06
CA SER A 27 -7.08 -5.39 -9.16
C SER A 27 -5.88 -4.60 -9.69
N PHE A 28 -4.69 -5.20 -9.64
CA PHE A 28 -3.47 -4.63 -10.22
C PHE A 28 -2.46 -5.75 -10.47
N ASP A 29 -1.58 -5.53 -11.43
CA ASP A 29 -0.40 -6.37 -11.67
C ASP A 29 0.88 -5.52 -11.65
N GLN A 30 1.95 -5.95 -12.31
CA GLN A 30 3.20 -5.21 -12.41
C GLN A 30 3.05 -3.86 -13.15
N PHE A 31 2.20 -3.77 -14.19
CA PHE A 31 2.15 -2.66 -15.13
C PHE A 31 0.84 -1.87 -15.13
N VAL A 32 -0.26 -2.47 -14.70
CA VAL A 32 -1.60 -1.86 -14.76
C VAL A 32 -2.35 -1.91 -13.43
N ILE A 33 -3.37 -1.07 -13.32
CA ILE A 33 -4.36 -1.03 -12.24
C ILE A 33 -5.74 -1.09 -12.90
N LEU A 34 -6.61 -1.99 -12.43
CA LEU A 34 -8.04 -1.92 -12.72
C LEU A 34 -8.70 -1.00 -11.68
N LEU A 35 -9.21 0.12 -12.15
CA LEU A 35 -9.94 1.11 -11.36
C LEU A 35 -11.44 0.95 -11.61
N LYS A 36 -12.21 0.70 -10.55
CA LYS A 36 -13.66 0.58 -10.62
C LYS A 36 -14.33 1.88 -10.18
N ASN A 37 -15.16 2.45 -11.06
CA ASN A 37 -16.20 3.42 -10.71
C ASN A 37 -17.57 2.84 -11.11
N THR A 38 -18.31 3.48 -12.02
CA THR A 38 -19.43 2.87 -12.73
C THR A 38 -18.99 1.62 -13.51
N VAL A 39 -17.85 1.71 -14.21
CA VAL A 39 -17.25 0.61 -14.99
C VAL A 39 -15.84 0.30 -14.50
N SER A 40 -15.31 -0.85 -14.89
CA SER A 40 -13.91 -1.23 -14.64
C SER A 40 -13.06 -0.73 -15.80
N GLN A 41 -12.10 0.14 -15.51
CA GLN A 41 -11.18 0.68 -16.50
C GLN A 41 -9.74 0.29 -16.16
N MET A 42 -8.94 -0.01 -17.18
CA MET A 42 -7.53 -0.31 -17.02
C MET A 42 -6.71 0.98 -17.12
N VAL A 43 -5.83 1.21 -16.15
CA VAL A 43 -4.92 2.37 -16.08
C VAL A 43 -3.48 1.88 -16.07
N TYR A 44 -2.68 2.31 -17.04
CA TYR A 44 -1.25 1.97 -17.09
C TYR A 44 -0.43 2.80 -16.11
N LYS A 45 0.45 2.16 -15.33
CA LYS A 45 1.25 2.84 -14.30
C LYS A 45 2.23 3.87 -14.84
N HIS A 46 2.72 3.73 -16.08
CA HIS A 46 3.60 4.73 -16.69
C HIS A 46 2.90 6.09 -16.92
N ALA A 47 1.56 6.09 -16.99
CA ALA A 47 0.76 7.30 -17.16
C ALA A 47 0.31 7.89 -15.81
N ILE A 48 0.59 7.24 -14.68
CA ILE A 48 0.18 7.68 -13.34
C ILE A 48 1.30 8.52 -12.73
N SER A 49 0.96 9.73 -12.25
CA SER A 49 1.87 10.55 -11.45
C SER A 49 1.74 10.24 -9.96
N THR A 50 0.50 10.18 -9.45
CA THR A 50 0.25 9.93 -8.01
C THR A 50 -1.04 9.16 -7.77
N VAL A 51 -1.08 8.42 -6.66
CA VAL A 51 -2.29 7.75 -6.15
C VAL A 51 -2.54 8.24 -4.73
N VAL A 52 -3.68 8.89 -4.52
CA VAL A 52 -4.05 9.50 -3.24
C VAL A 52 -5.28 8.80 -2.66
N PRO A 53 -5.17 8.15 -1.48
CA PRO A 53 -6.32 7.54 -0.83
C PRO A 53 -7.22 8.58 -0.15
N ALA A 54 -8.53 8.32 -0.11
CA ALA A 54 -9.50 9.20 0.54
C ALA A 54 -9.39 9.22 2.07
N ARG A 55 -8.69 8.24 2.65
CA ARG A 55 -8.33 8.18 4.08
C ARG A 55 -6.94 7.60 4.26
N ALA A 56 -6.32 7.89 5.41
CA ALA A 56 -5.04 7.29 5.77
C ALA A 56 -5.11 5.75 5.75
N VAL A 57 -4.02 5.14 5.30
CA VAL A 57 -3.85 3.69 5.25
C VAL A 57 -2.83 3.30 6.30
N ASN A 58 -3.21 2.47 7.26
CA ASN A 58 -2.27 1.91 8.21
C ASN A 58 -1.39 0.87 7.50
N HIS A 59 -0.17 1.27 7.21
CA HIS A 59 0.86 0.33 6.83
C HIS A 59 1.34 -0.31 8.12
N HIS A 60 0.79 -1.47 8.48
CA HIS A 60 1.46 -2.35 9.43
C HIS A 60 2.77 -2.79 8.77
N GLN A 61 3.81 -1.97 8.92
CA GLN A 61 5.17 -2.39 8.67
C GLN A 61 5.42 -3.52 9.67
N HIS A 62 5.78 -4.71 9.16
CA HIS A 62 6.32 -5.77 10.00
C HIS A 62 7.61 -5.26 10.64
N ALA A 63 7.50 -4.59 11.79
CA ALA A 63 8.58 -4.52 12.76
C ALA A 63 8.60 -5.86 13.51
N ALA A 64 8.96 -6.94 12.80
CA ALA A 64 9.24 -8.22 13.42
C ALA A 64 10.70 -8.22 13.89
N GLN A 65 10.87 -7.81 15.14
CA GLN A 65 11.79 -8.35 16.14
C GLN A 65 13.24 -8.64 15.71
N GLY A 66 14.11 -7.66 15.94
CA GLY A 66 15.51 -7.89 16.30
C GLY A 66 15.74 -7.35 17.71
N GLY A 67 15.71 -8.21 18.71
CA GLY A 67 16.18 -7.94 20.08
C GLY A 67 16.79 -9.23 20.60
N GLN A 68 18.11 -9.43 20.43
CA GLN A 68 19.12 -9.20 21.47
C GLN A 68 18.75 -9.87 22.80
N SER A 69 19.11 -11.14 22.93
CA SER A 69 19.45 -11.76 24.20
C SER A 69 20.98 -11.72 24.33
N ASP A 70 21.51 -10.58 24.78
CA ASP A 70 22.89 -10.50 25.29
C ASP A 70 22.90 -10.87 26.78
N GLU A 71 23.91 -11.67 27.11
CA GLU A 71 24.29 -12.22 28.41
C GLU A 71 24.47 -11.17 29.52
N GLN A 72 24.09 -11.55 30.76
CA GLN A 72 24.68 -11.21 32.07
C GLN A 72 23.70 -11.69 33.16
N GLN A 73 24.03 -12.29 34.29
CA GLN A 73 25.21 -12.57 35.13
C GLN A 73 24.87 -13.91 35.84
N GLY A 74 25.76 -14.72 36.40
CA GLY A 74 27.06 -14.51 37.01
C GLY A 74 27.33 -15.74 37.87
N GLU A 75 28.60 -16.08 38.02
CA GLU A 75 29.10 -17.05 38.99
C GLU A 75 28.53 -16.80 40.39
N SER A 76 28.16 -17.87 41.09
CA SER A 76 28.24 -17.92 42.55
C SER A 76 28.54 -19.35 42.97
N GLU A 77 29.69 -19.46 43.62
CA GLU A 77 30.29 -20.63 44.25
C GLU A 77 29.36 -21.32 45.26
N ALA A 78 29.36 -22.67 45.25
CA ALA A 78 29.56 -23.54 46.42
C ALA A 78 29.54 -25.02 45.99
#